data_AF-A0A8J3LD67-F1
#
_entry.id   AF-A0A8J3LD67-F1
#
_cell.length_a   1.000
_cell.length_b   1.000
_cell.length_c   1.000
_cell.angle_alpha   90.00
_cell.angle_beta   90.00
_cell.angle_gamma   90.00
#
_symmetry.space_group_name_H-M   'P 1'
#
loop_
_entity.id
_entity.type
_entity.pdbx_description
1 polymer ?
#
loop_
_entity_poly.entity_id
_entity_poly.type
_entity_poly.pdbx_seq_one_letter_code
_entity_poly.pdbx_strand_id
1 'polypeptide(L)'
;MTTEDQISIELTDAERDLLVRGLGEWGGPAHATGALAVAIGFRGVEDMHEQVRRIGASLHAGQPLSRWDWRRALIATEIVFVSDIFGSGFEWSTTTGLSDEETVRTLRGLQYKLTKQARVHSA
;
A
#
# COMPACT_ATOMS: atom_id res chain seq x y z
N MET A 1 9.19 0.12 -18.95
CA MET A 1 9.78 0.14 -17.60
C MET A 1 10.77 -1.01 -17.55
N THR A 2 12.06 -0.72 -17.45
CA THR A 2 13.14 -1.72 -17.46
C THR A 2 13.09 -2.54 -16.17
N THR A 3 13.25 -3.86 -16.29
CA THR A 3 13.19 -4.87 -15.22
C THR A 3 14.26 -4.69 -14.13
N GLU A 4 15.23 -3.79 -14.34
CA GLU A 4 16.44 -3.61 -13.51
C GLU A 4 16.20 -2.94 -12.14
N ASP A 5 14.98 -2.47 -11.84
CA ASP A 5 14.67 -1.82 -10.55
C ASP A 5 13.68 -2.60 -9.66
N GLN A 6 13.46 -3.89 -9.97
CA GLN A 6 12.60 -4.76 -9.17
C GLN A 6 13.32 -5.29 -7.93
N ILE A 7 12.70 -5.12 -6.77
CA ILE A 7 13.20 -5.54 -5.46
C ILE A 7 12.23 -6.55 -4.88
N SER A 8 12.75 -7.74 -4.58
CA SER A 8 12.04 -8.71 -3.76
C SER A 8 12.26 -8.40 -2.28
N ILE A 9 11.18 -8.33 -1.52
CA ILE A 9 11.20 -8.18 -0.07
C ILE A 9 10.43 -9.36 0.51
N GLU A 10 11.06 -10.05 1.46
CA GLU A 10 10.39 -11.14 2.16
C GLU A 10 9.35 -10.57 3.15
N LEU A 11 8.09 -10.73 2.79
CA LEU A 11 6.94 -10.41 3.61
C LEU A 11 6.40 -11.66 4.29
N THR A 12 5.92 -11.52 5.52
CA THR A 12 5.04 -12.52 6.13
C THR A 12 3.68 -12.51 5.43
N ASP A 13 2.88 -13.55 5.64
CA ASP A 13 1.53 -13.60 5.09
C ASP A 13 0.67 -12.44 5.61
N ALA A 14 0.79 -12.08 6.88
CA ALA A 14 0.07 -10.95 7.47
C ALA A 14 0.49 -9.60 6.87
N GLU A 15 1.78 -9.37 6.63
CA GLU A 15 2.28 -8.14 6.01
C GLU A 15 1.82 -8.01 4.56
N ARG A 16 1.84 -9.12 3.82
CA ARG A 16 1.33 -9.17 2.45
C ARG A 16 -0.17 -8.95 2.39
N ASP A 17 -0.93 -9.62 3.26
CA ASP A 17 -2.38 -9.49 3.34
C ASP A 17 -2.79 -8.06 3.71
N LEU A 18 -2.08 -7.43 4.65
CA LEU A 18 -2.30 -6.03 5.01
C LEU A 18 -2.13 -5.08 3.80
N LEU A 19 -1.06 -5.25 3.02
CA LEU A 19 -0.85 -4.41 1.83
C LEU A 19 -1.94 -4.67 0.77
N VAL A 20 -2.31 -5.93 0.52
CA VAL A 20 -3.34 -6.28 -0.46
C VAL A 20 -4.70 -5.69 -0.07
N ARG A 21 -5.11 -5.83 1.19
CA ARG A 21 -6.36 -5.24 1.70
C ARG A 21 -6.34 -3.72 1.65
N GLY A 22 -5.27 -3.09 2.14
CA GLY A 22 -5.13 -1.63 2.09
C GLY A 22 -5.18 -1.07 0.66
N LEU A 23 -4.58 -1.75 -0.31
CA LEU A 23 -4.70 -1.36 -1.72
C LEU A 23 -6.12 -1.58 -2.28
N GLY A 24 -6.81 -2.62 -1.83
CA GLY A 24 -8.19 -2.94 -2.21
C GLY A 24 -9.20 -1.86 -1.81
N GLU A 25 -9.00 -1.23 -0.66
CA GLU A 25 -9.89 -0.18 -0.13
C GLU A 25 -9.98 1.05 -1.05
N TRP A 26 -8.93 1.34 -1.82
CA TRP A 26 -8.92 2.41 -2.83
C TRP A 26 -9.76 2.11 -4.07
N GLY A 27 -10.18 0.85 -4.26
CA GLY A 27 -11.20 0.46 -5.23
C GLY A 27 -12.61 0.40 -4.65
N GLY A 28 -12.78 0.70 -3.35
CA GLY A 28 -14.02 0.59 -2.60
C GLY A 28 -14.36 1.89 -1.85
N PRO A 29 -14.47 1.88 -0.51
CA PRO A 29 -15.02 2.99 0.27
C PRO A 29 -14.11 4.22 0.38
N ALA A 30 -12.81 4.10 0.07
CA ALA A 30 -11.88 5.22 0.21
C ALA A 30 -12.14 6.32 -0.85
N HIS A 31 -11.97 7.57 -0.45
CA HIS A 31 -12.25 8.75 -1.27
C HIS A 31 -10.96 9.39 -1.79
N ALA A 32 -10.36 8.78 -2.81
CA ALA A 32 -9.16 9.33 -3.44
C ALA A 32 -9.45 10.68 -4.12
N THR A 33 -8.71 11.72 -3.72
CA THR A 33 -8.68 13.01 -4.44
C THR A 33 -7.49 13.05 -5.38
N GLY A 34 -7.56 13.87 -6.44
CA GLY A 34 -6.43 14.02 -7.37
C GLY A 34 -5.15 14.49 -6.69
N ALA A 35 -5.24 15.45 -5.77
CA ALA A 35 -4.10 15.93 -5.00
C ALA A 35 -3.49 14.84 -4.11
N LEU A 36 -4.31 14.02 -3.47
CA LEU A 36 -3.85 12.91 -2.64
C LEU A 36 -3.18 11.82 -3.49
N ALA A 37 -3.77 11.44 -4.62
CA ALA A 37 -3.20 10.46 -5.53
C ALA A 37 -1.80 10.90 -5.99
N VAL A 38 -1.64 12.18 -6.33
CA VAL A 38 -0.33 12.76 -6.68
C VAL A 38 0.63 12.76 -5.49
N ALA A 39 0.17 13.11 -4.28
CA ALA A 39 1.00 13.09 -3.08
C ALA A 39 1.54 11.69 -2.73
N ILE A 40 0.74 10.64 -2.95
CA ILE A 40 1.16 9.24 -2.78
C ILE A 40 2.20 8.85 -3.85
N GLY A 41 2.12 9.47 -5.03
CA GLY A 41 3.07 9.27 -6.13
C GLY A 41 2.45 8.67 -7.40
N PHE A 42 1.13 8.74 -7.55
CA PHE A 42 0.42 8.42 -8.80
C PHE A 42 0.27 9.67 -9.68
N ARG A 43 -0.14 9.49 -10.93
CA ARG A 43 -0.38 10.62 -11.85
C ARG A 43 -1.74 11.30 -11.64
N GLY A 44 -2.64 10.64 -10.93
CA GLY A 44 -4.01 11.08 -10.68
C GLY A 44 -4.86 9.90 -10.18
N VAL A 45 -6.16 10.12 -9.98
CA VAL A 45 -7.07 9.10 -9.41
C VAL A 45 -7.20 7.88 -10.32
N GLU A 46 -7.30 8.08 -11.64
CA GLU A 46 -7.40 6.96 -12.60
C GLU A 46 -6.15 6.09 -12.60
N ASP A 47 -4.98 6.72 -12.65
CA ASP A 47 -3.67 6.05 -12.55
C ASP A 47 -3.53 5.33 -11.20
N MET A 48 -4.00 5.94 -10.12
CA MET A 48 -4.03 5.30 -8.81
C MET A 48 -4.86 4.01 -8.84
N HIS A 49 -6.10 4.05 -9.33
CA HIS A 49 -6.96 2.85 -9.39
C HIS A 49 -6.36 1.72 -10.23
N GLU A 50 -5.74 2.05 -11.36
CA GLU A 50 -5.04 1.07 -12.20
C GLU A 50 -3.84 0.46 -11.45
N GLN A 51 -3.02 1.31 -10.86
CA GLN A 51 -1.76 0.90 -10.25
C GLN A 51 -1.98 0.16 -8.94
N VAL A 52 -2.94 0.54 -8.09
CA VAL A 52 -3.23 -0.21 -6.85
C VAL A 52 -3.71 -1.63 -7.15
N ARG A 53 -4.51 -1.84 -8.21
CA ARG A 53 -4.91 -3.18 -8.67
C ARG A 53 -3.72 -3.99 -9.17
N ARG A 54 -2.86 -3.38 -10.02
CA ARG A 54 -1.67 -4.05 -10.55
C ARG A 54 -0.69 -4.43 -9.42
N ILE A 55 -0.43 -3.51 -8.50
CA ILE A 55 0.47 -3.73 -7.36
C ILE A 55 -0.11 -4.80 -6.44
N GLY A 56 -1.41 -4.74 -6.12
CA GLY A 56 -2.11 -5.75 -5.32
C GLY A 56 -2.01 -7.15 -5.94
N ALA A 57 -2.17 -7.28 -7.26
CA ALA A 57 -2.01 -8.55 -7.97
C ALA A 57 -0.56 -9.08 -7.88
N SER A 58 0.44 -8.21 -8.05
CA SER A 58 1.86 -8.59 -7.88
C SER A 58 2.17 -9.03 -6.44
N LEU A 59 1.64 -8.33 -5.43
CA LEU A 59 1.79 -8.72 -4.01
C LEU A 59 1.12 -10.07 -3.73
N HIS A 60 -0.09 -10.29 -4.24
CA HIS A 60 -0.79 -11.56 -4.09
C HIS A 60 -0.01 -12.72 -4.73
N ALA A 61 0.58 -12.50 -5.91
CA ALA A 61 1.39 -13.48 -6.62
C ALA A 61 2.87 -13.57 -6.15
N GLY A 62 3.27 -12.80 -5.13
CA GLY A 62 4.64 -12.77 -4.63
C GLY A 62 5.69 -12.34 -5.64
N GLN A 63 5.29 -11.51 -6.59
CA GLN A 63 6.19 -10.93 -7.56
C GLN A 63 6.95 -9.74 -6.96
N PRO A 64 8.21 -9.54 -7.35
CA PRO A 64 8.97 -8.36 -6.92
C PRO A 64 8.34 -7.09 -7.48
N LEU A 65 8.49 -5.99 -6.72
CA LEU A 65 7.96 -4.66 -7.08
C LEU A 65 9.11 -3.69 -7.33
N SER A 66 8.84 -2.63 -8.09
CA SER A 66 9.77 -1.49 -8.16
C SER A 66 9.86 -0.76 -6.82
N ARG A 67 10.93 0.00 -6.57
CA ARG A 67 11.03 0.88 -5.37
C ARG A 67 9.84 1.82 -5.24
N TRP A 68 9.39 2.38 -6.36
CA TRP A 68 8.26 3.29 -6.41
C TRP A 68 6.95 2.60 -6.04
N ASP A 69 6.75 1.37 -6.50
CA ASP A 69 5.55 0.61 -6.16
C ASP A 69 5.55 0.16 -4.70
N TRP A 70 6.71 -0.19 -4.13
CA TRP A 70 6.85 -0.43 -2.70
C TRP A 70 6.47 0.80 -1.87
N ARG A 71 6.97 1.98 -2.26
CA ARG A 71 6.62 3.25 -1.62
C ARG A 71 5.13 3.55 -1.74
N ARG A 72 4.56 3.43 -2.94
CA ARG A 72 3.13 3.65 -3.19
C ARG A 72 2.26 2.71 -2.36
N ALA A 73 2.61 1.42 -2.31
CA ALA A 73 1.89 0.43 -1.52
C ALA A 73 1.87 0.82 -0.03
N LEU A 74 3.03 1.15 0.53
CA LEU A 74 3.13 1.53 1.94
C LEU A 74 2.31 2.78 2.27
N ILE A 75 2.53 3.87 1.55
CA ILE A 75 1.86 5.15 1.84
C ILE A 75 0.35 5.04 1.62
N ALA A 76 -0.08 4.35 0.55
CA ALA A 76 -1.50 4.14 0.29
C ALA A 76 -2.17 3.33 1.42
N THR A 77 -1.50 2.28 1.92
CA THR A 77 -1.99 1.50 3.06
C THR A 77 -2.01 2.31 4.36
N GLU A 78 -1.00 3.13 4.62
CA GLU A 78 -0.95 3.99 5.82
C GLU A 78 -2.09 5.00 5.85
N ILE A 79 -2.33 5.69 4.73
CA ILE A 79 -3.38 6.71 4.65
C ILE A 79 -4.76 6.09 4.76
N VAL A 80 -5.00 4.98 4.05
CA VAL A 80 -6.34 4.36 4.04
C VAL A 80 -6.71 3.80 5.41
N PHE A 81 -5.73 3.28 6.15
CA PHE A 81 -5.92 2.76 7.50
C PHE A 81 -6.21 3.87 8.51
N VAL A 82 -5.48 4.99 8.47
CA VAL A 82 -5.55 5.98 9.57
C VAL A 82 -6.59 7.08 9.36
N SER A 83 -7.02 7.33 8.12
CA SER A 83 -7.83 8.49 7.78
C SER A 83 -9.29 8.12 7.50
N ASP A 84 -10.23 8.79 8.16
CA ASP A 84 -11.66 8.74 7.78
C ASP A 84 -12.03 9.77 6.71
N ILE A 85 -11.19 10.78 6.51
CA ILE A 85 -11.42 11.82 5.51
C ILE A 85 -11.15 11.29 4.11
N PHE A 86 -10.06 10.51 3.97
CA PHE A 86 -9.62 9.99 2.68
C PHE A 86 -9.70 8.48 2.58
N GLY A 87 -9.59 7.78 3.72
CA GLY A 87 -9.50 6.35 3.80
C GLY A 87 -10.77 5.71 4.35
N SER A 88 -10.60 4.56 4.99
CA SER A 88 -11.65 3.79 5.62
C SER A 88 -11.37 3.52 7.10
N GLY A 89 -10.67 4.40 7.81
CA GLY A 89 -10.21 4.14 9.18
C GLY A 89 -11.27 3.60 10.14
N PHE A 90 -12.43 4.26 10.23
CA PHE A 90 -13.56 3.86 11.07
C PHE A 90 -14.16 2.52 10.64
N GLU A 91 -14.21 2.29 9.33
CA GLU A 91 -14.74 1.06 8.73
C GLU A 91 -13.68 -0.03 8.56
N TRP A 92 -12.43 0.23 8.93
CA TRP A 92 -11.28 -0.60 8.57
C TRP A 92 -11.43 -2.03 9.08
N SER A 93 -11.82 -2.17 10.34
CA SER A 93 -12.05 -3.48 10.95
C SER A 93 -13.22 -4.22 10.30
N THR A 94 -14.23 -3.49 9.79
CA THR A 94 -15.39 -4.06 9.11
C THR A 94 -15.04 -4.52 7.68
N THR A 95 -14.32 -3.69 6.93
CA THR A 95 -14.02 -3.93 5.51
C THR A 95 -12.86 -4.90 5.32
N THR A 96 -11.87 -4.85 6.23
CA THR A 96 -10.66 -5.67 6.13
C THR A 96 -10.67 -6.85 7.09
N GLY A 97 -11.46 -6.82 8.18
CA GLY A 97 -11.42 -7.82 9.23
C GLY A 97 -10.20 -7.73 10.16
N LEU A 98 -9.36 -6.70 10.01
CA LEU A 98 -8.16 -6.48 10.82
C LEU A 98 -8.44 -5.48 11.93
N SER A 99 -8.03 -5.77 13.16
CA SER A 99 -8.08 -4.77 14.24
C SER A 99 -7.00 -3.70 14.06
N ASP A 100 -7.21 -2.53 14.66
CA ASP A 100 -6.20 -1.46 14.70
C ASP A 100 -4.89 -1.92 15.33
N GLU A 101 -4.96 -2.69 16.41
CA GLU A 101 -3.77 -3.19 17.11
C GLU A 101 -2.94 -4.11 16.21
N GLU A 102 -3.59 -5.08 15.56
CA GLU A 102 -2.95 -6.00 14.61
C GLU A 102 -2.38 -5.25 13.41
N THR A 103 -3.13 -4.26 12.91
CA THR A 103 -2.74 -3.43 11.77
C THR A 103 -1.51 -2.61 12.10
N VAL A 104 -1.49 -1.89 13.22
CA VAL A 104 -0.33 -1.09 13.66
C VAL A 104 0.89 -1.97 13.88
N ARG A 105 0.74 -3.13 14.54
CA ARG A 105 1.87 -4.06 14.76
C ARG A 105 2.48 -4.53 13.43
N THR A 106 1.64 -4.94 12.49
CA THR A 106 2.06 -5.43 11.18
C THR A 106 2.68 -4.31 10.34
N LEU A 107 2.09 -3.12 10.36
CA LEU A 107 2.57 -1.95 9.64
C LEU A 107 3.96 -1.51 10.10
N ARG A 108 4.28 -1.61 11.40
CA ARG A 108 5.63 -1.34 11.91
C ARG A 108 6.67 -2.30 11.35
N GLY A 109 6.32 -3.57 11.17
CA GLY A 109 7.17 -4.56 10.50
C GLY A 109 7.45 -4.19 9.04
N LEU A 110 6.39 -3.84 8.29
CA LEU A 110 6.48 -3.36 6.91
C LEU A 110 7.38 -2.13 6.77
N GLN A 111 7.12 -1.10 7.58
CA GLN A 111 7.90 0.14 7.57
C GLN A 111 9.39 -0.11 7.79
N TYR A 112 9.74 -0.99 8.74
CA TYR A 112 11.13 -1.38 8.99
C TYR A 112 11.76 -2.05 7.77
N LYS A 113 11.09 -3.06 7.19
CA LYS A 113 11.59 -3.80 6.02
C LYS A 113 11.77 -2.89 4.81
N LEU A 114 10.77 -2.07 4.49
CA LEU A 114 10.77 -1.22 3.30
C LEU A 114 11.78 -0.07 3.41
N THR A 115 11.93 0.53 4.59
CA THR A 115 12.93 1.57 4.83
C THR A 115 14.35 1.00 4.74
N LYS A 116 14.58 -0.22 5.25
CA LYS A 116 15.90 -0.85 5.26
C LYS A 116 16.31 -1.45 3.92
N GLN A 117 15.38 -2.13 3.22
CA GLN A 117 15.70 -2.97 2.06
C GLN A 117 15.41 -2.27 0.73
N ALA A 118 14.28 -1.58 0.60
CA ALA A 118 13.94 -0.86 -0.62
C ALA A 118 14.48 0.57 -0.66
N ARG A 119 14.97 1.11 0.47
CA ARG A 119 15.44 2.51 0.59
C ARG A 119 14.43 3.49 -0.02
N VAL A 120 13.15 3.29 0.28
CA VAL A 120 12.03 4.05 -0.32
C VAL A 120 12.08 5.57 -0.10
N HIS A 121 13.01 6.06 0.72
CA HIS A 121 13.29 7.48 0.99
C HIS A 121 14.56 8.01 0.33
N SER A 122 15.39 7.17 -0.28
CA SER A 122 16.63 7.61 -0.93
C SER A 122 16.30 8.12 -2.33
N ALA A 123 16.24 9.45 -2.46
CA ALA A 123 16.22 10.18 -3.73
C ALA A 123 17.57 10.06 -4.46
#